data_AF-J1ECI7-F1
#
_entry.id   AF-J1ECI7-F1
#
_cell.length_a   1.000
_cell.length_b   1.000
_cell.length_c   1.000
_cell.angle_alpha   90.00
_cell.angle_beta   90.00
_cell.angle_gamma   90.00
#
_symmetry.space_group_name_H-M   'P 1'
#
loop_
_entity.id
_entity.type
_entity.pdbx_description
1 polymer ?
#
loop_
_entity_poly.entity_id
_entity_poly.type
_entity_poly.pdbx_seq_one_letter_code
_entity_poly.pdbx_strand_id
1 'polypeptide(L)'
;MNLNEMAQQGAPEADPTTGTTGGKQQPTAQQQAQFGMLLGRARQIMGEQAQEWRQAMEADPVEAAVRMGTQTLRFLAMDSEKAGQPVDPAVLLHAGVQLVKDIAGVANDAGLVPDDQLEPFLQQVMQESIAEYMRMDADEGLMPSPEQLQQKGGQQPPPAPGPRGMNLAQMAQGGMQ
;
A
#
# COMPACT_ATOMS: atom_id res chain seq x y z
N MET A 1 12.42 40.43 31.06
CA MET A 1 12.53 38.97 30.86
C MET A 1 11.23 38.50 30.23
N ASN A 2 11.28 38.07 28.97
CA ASN A 2 10.09 37.77 28.15
C ASN A 2 9.67 36.30 28.29
N LEU A 3 8.36 36.07 28.30
CA LEU A 3 7.68 34.77 28.49
C LEU A 3 7.89 33.75 27.35
N ASN A 4 8.72 34.06 26.35
CA ASN A 4 8.86 33.27 25.11
C ASN A 4 10.01 32.24 25.13
N GLU A 5 10.82 32.16 26.20
CA GLU A 5 11.98 31.25 26.25
C GLU A 5 11.76 29.96 27.06
N MET A 6 10.65 29.81 27.80
CA MET A 6 10.38 28.58 28.58
C MET A 6 9.62 27.49 27.80
N ALA A 7 9.20 27.75 26.57
CA ALA A 7 8.52 26.75 25.73
C ALA A 7 9.48 25.81 24.96
N GLN A 8 10.78 25.83 25.26
CA GLN A 8 11.79 24.97 24.60
C GLN A 8 12.36 23.86 25.50
N GLN A 9 11.79 23.62 26.67
CA GLN A 9 12.24 22.54 27.56
C GLN A 9 11.04 21.77 28.10
N GLY A 10 10.57 20.77 27.35
CA GLY A 10 9.55 19.86 27.84
C GLY A 10 8.70 19.21 26.75
N ALA A 11 9.29 18.32 25.97
CA ALA A 11 8.53 17.23 25.35
C ALA A 11 9.44 15.99 25.31
N PRO A 12 9.05 14.88 25.96
CA PRO A 12 9.84 13.66 25.95
C PRO A 12 9.90 13.09 24.53
N GLU A 13 11.07 12.54 24.21
CA GLU A 13 11.34 11.79 22.99
C GLU A 13 10.27 10.70 22.81
N ALA A 14 9.46 10.83 21.75
CA ALA A 14 8.52 9.80 21.37
C ALA A 14 9.28 8.68 20.65
N ASP A 15 9.36 7.53 21.31
CA ASP A 15 9.80 6.25 20.77
C ASP A 15 9.18 5.95 19.39
N PRO A 16 9.98 5.51 18.40
CA PRO A 16 9.47 5.10 17.09
C PRO A 16 8.97 3.65 17.17
N THR A 17 7.84 3.42 17.84
CA THR A 17 7.13 2.13 17.74
C THR A 17 5.98 2.24 16.73
N THR A 18 6.23 1.69 15.54
CA THR A 18 5.32 0.87 14.74
C THR A 18 3.81 1.01 14.97
N GLY A 19 3.09 1.38 13.90
CA GLY A 19 1.78 0.81 13.60
C GLY A 19 0.61 1.77 13.51
N THR A 20 0.25 2.11 12.26
CA THR A 20 -1.12 2.31 11.76
C THR A 20 -2.07 3.25 12.52
N THR A 21 -2.31 4.44 11.93
CA THR A 21 -3.58 4.87 11.29
C THR A 21 -3.80 6.38 11.51
N GLY A 22 -3.89 7.16 10.42
CA GLY A 22 -4.75 8.37 10.39
C GLY A 22 -4.21 9.70 10.92
N GLY A 23 -2.90 9.98 10.86
CA GLY A 23 -2.37 11.32 11.15
C GLY A 23 -2.06 12.09 9.86
N LYS A 24 -2.48 13.36 9.76
CA LYS A 24 -2.05 14.35 8.73
C LYS A 24 -0.57 14.71 8.91
N GLN A 25 0.31 13.71 8.97
CA GLN A 25 1.73 13.93 9.04
C GLN A 25 2.18 14.30 7.63
N GLN A 26 2.68 15.53 7.49
CA GLN A 26 3.16 15.99 6.19
C GLN A 26 4.26 15.03 5.71
N PRO A 27 4.22 14.62 4.42
CA PRO A 27 5.25 13.73 3.89
C PRO A 27 6.62 14.38 4.08
N THR A 28 7.61 13.58 4.50
CA THR A 28 8.97 14.05 4.70
C THR A 28 9.56 14.55 3.38
N ALA A 29 10.61 15.38 3.44
CA ALA A 29 11.29 15.85 2.22
C ALA A 29 11.78 14.68 1.34
N GLN A 30 12.20 13.57 1.99
CA GLN A 30 12.59 12.35 1.30
C GLN A 30 11.41 11.66 0.60
N GLN A 31 10.25 11.56 1.27
CA GLN A 31 9.03 11.00 0.66
C GLN A 31 8.52 11.86 -0.50
N GLN A 32 8.59 13.19 -0.39
CA GLN A 32 8.24 14.11 -1.48
C GLN A 32 9.19 13.96 -2.67
N ALA A 33 10.49 13.82 -2.43
CA ALA A 33 11.48 13.59 -3.48
C ALA A 33 11.23 12.24 -4.19
N GLN A 34 10.99 11.17 -3.42
CA GLN A 34 10.63 9.86 -3.99
C GLN A 34 9.35 9.93 -4.82
N PHE A 35 8.31 10.60 -4.31
CA PHE A 35 7.06 10.81 -5.03
C PHE A 35 7.26 11.53 -6.37
N GLY A 36 7.99 12.64 -6.36
CA GLY A 36 8.27 13.42 -7.57
C GLY A 36 9.06 12.63 -8.61
N MET A 37 10.10 11.91 -8.17
CA MET A 37 10.90 11.05 -9.06
C MET A 37 10.07 9.91 -9.64
N LEU A 38 9.30 9.22 -8.81
CA LEU A 38 8.47 8.10 -9.21
C LEU A 38 7.41 8.52 -10.23
N LEU A 39 6.67 9.60 -9.96
CA LEU A 39 5.66 10.12 -10.89
C LEU A 39 6.28 10.65 -12.19
N GLY A 40 7.40 11.36 -12.10
CA GLY A 40 8.10 11.84 -13.29
C GLY A 40 8.49 10.69 -14.20
N ARG A 41 9.04 9.61 -13.62
CA ARG A 41 9.41 8.42 -14.38
C ARG A 41 8.19 7.67 -14.91
N ALA A 42 7.13 7.54 -14.13
CA ALA A 42 5.88 6.90 -14.58
C ALA A 42 5.29 7.64 -15.80
N ARG A 43 5.22 8.97 -15.74
CA ARG A 43 4.76 9.81 -16.86
C ARG A 43 5.65 9.67 -18.09
N GLN A 44 6.96 9.57 -17.92
CA GLN A 44 7.88 9.30 -19.03
C GLN A 44 7.54 7.96 -19.72
N ILE A 45 7.40 6.87 -18.95
CA ILE A 45 7.09 5.53 -19.48
C ILE A 45 5.74 5.51 -20.20
N MET A 46 4.73 6.18 -19.64
CA MET A 46 3.43 6.32 -20.30
C MET A 46 3.53 7.12 -21.59
N GLY A 47 4.34 8.18 -21.62
CA GLY A 47 4.59 8.98 -22.82
C GLY A 47 5.28 8.21 -23.94
N GLU A 48 6.23 7.34 -23.59
CA GLU A 48 6.95 6.47 -24.54
C GLU A 48 6.01 5.47 -25.24
N GLN A 49 4.93 5.07 -24.57
CA GLN A 49 3.98 4.06 -25.04
C GLN A 49 2.59 4.66 -25.35
N ALA A 50 2.47 6.00 -25.43
CA ALA A 50 1.19 6.70 -25.46
C ALA A 50 0.24 6.23 -26.57
N GLN A 51 0.76 5.85 -27.73
CA GLN A 51 -0.05 5.40 -28.86
C GLN A 51 -0.65 4.00 -28.66
N GLU A 52 0.08 3.10 -27.99
CA GLU A 52 -0.41 1.76 -27.63
C GLU A 52 -1.49 1.88 -26.55
N TRP A 53 -1.23 2.72 -25.55
CA TRP A 53 -2.19 2.98 -24.47
C TRP A 53 -3.47 3.64 -24.97
N ARG A 54 -3.36 4.60 -25.90
CA ARG A 54 -4.54 5.21 -26.51
C ARG A 54 -5.45 4.18 -27.18
N GLN A 55 -4.88 3.25 -27.95
CA GLN A 55 -5.67 2.20 -28.61
C GLN A 55 -6.33 1.26 -27.59
N ALA A 56 -5.63 0.92 -26.50
CA ALA A 56 -6.21 0.13 -25.42
C ALA A 56 -7.36 0.88 -24.73
N MET A 57 -7.20 2.17 -24.47
CA MET A 57 -8.22 3.02 -23.85
C MET A 57 -9.44 3.25 -24.74
N GLU A 58 -9.27 3.25 -26.08
CA GLU A 58 -10.37 3.29 -27.04
C GLU A 58 -11.21 2.00 -27.03
N ALA A 59 -10.63 0.87 -26.63
CA ALA A 59 -11.32 -0.41 -26.51
C ALA A 59 -11.98 -0.59 -25.14
N ASP A 60 -11.21 -0.39 -24.06
CA ASP A 60 -11.68 -0.42 -22.68
C ASP A 60 -10.85 0.57 -21.83
N PRO A 61 -11.37 1.77 -21.53
CA PRO A 61 -10.62 2.80 -20.82
C PRO A 61 -10.33 2.41 -19.36
N VAL A 62 -11.18 1.61 -18.73
CA VAL A 62 -10.96 1.23 -17.32
C VAL A 62 -9.89 0.16 -17.25
N GLU A 63 -10.02 -0.92 -18.03
CA GLU A 63 -9.04 -2.00 -18.04
C GLU A 63 -7.65 -1.47 -18.45
N ALA A 64 -7.59 -0.62 -19.46
CA ALA A 64 -6.34 -0.02 -19.91
C ALA A 64 -5.70 0.87 -18.85
N ALA A 65 -6.47 1.72 -18.16
CA ALA A 65 -5.95 2.56 -17.08
C ALA A 65 -5.44 1.75 -15.89
N VAL A 66 -6.18 0.71 -15.50
CA VAL A 66 -5.80 -0.22 -14.41
C VAL A 66 -4.50 -0.93 -14.75
N ARG A 67 -4.41 -1.57 -15.92
CA ARG A 67 -3.21 -2.30 -16.34
C ARG A 67 -2.01 -1.36 -16.46
N MET A 68 -2.16 -0.25 -17.18
CA MET A 68 -1.07 0.70 -17.40
C MET A 68 -0.54 1.27 -16.09
N GLY A 69 -1.44 1.77 -15.23
CA GLY A 69 -1.07 2.38 -13.95
C GLY A 69 -0.39 1.38 -13.02
N THR A 70 -0.99 0.20 -12.86
CA THR A 70 -0.48 -0.85 -11.96
C THR A 70 0.86 -1.41 -12.44
N GLN A 71 0.99 -1.73 -13.73
CA GLN A 71 2.23 -2.27 -14.30
C GLN A 71 3.38 -1.26 -14.25
N THR A 72 3.10 0.01 -14.55
CA THR A 72 4.13 1.07 -14.52
C THR A 72 4.67 1.25 -13.10
N LEU A 73 3.79 1.34 -12.10
CA LEU A 73 4.21 1.52 -10.70
C LEU A 73 4.93 0.28 -10.18
N ARG A 74 4.47 -0.92 -10.54
CA ARG A 74 5.12 -2.18 -10.19
C ARG A 74 6.53 -2.26 -10.74
N PHE A 75 6.70 -1.98 -12.04
CA PHE A 75 8.01 -1.93 -12.68
C PHE A 75 8.95 -0.97 -11.95
N LEU A 76 8.48 0.23 -11.60
CA LEU A 76 9.30 1.23 -10.93
C LEU A 76 9.64 0.85 -9.48
N ALA A 77 8.70 0.25 -8.75
CA ALA A 77 8.97 -0.27 -7.41
C ALA A 77 10.07 -1.34 -7.45
N MET A 78 9.94 -2.32 -8.36
CA MET A 78 10.94 -3.38 -8.51
C MET A 78 12.30 -2.87 -8.98
N ASP A 79 12.32 -1.90 -9.90
CA ASP A 79 13.56 -1.28 -10.37
C ASP A 79 14.28 -0.53 -9.24
N SER A 80 13.50 0.20 -8.42
CA SER A 80 14.03 0.91 -7.24
C SER A 80 14.57 -0.05 -6.18
N GLU A 81 13.89 -1.18 -5.94
CA GLU A 81 14.36 -2.24 -5.07
C GLU A 81 15.68 -2.85 -5.57
N LYS A 82 15.78 -3.15 -6.86
CA LYS A 82 17.01 -3.67 -7.49
C LYS A 82 18.17 -2.67 -7.39
N ALA A 83 17.88 -1.37 -7.44
CA ALA A 83 18.85 -0.30 -7.24
C ALA A 83 19.25 -0.08 -5.76
N GLY A 84 18.68 -0.85 -4.83
CA GLY A 84 18.97 -0.74 -3.39
C GLY A 84 18.27 0.44 -2.71
N GLN A 85 17.27 1.04 -3.35
CA GLN A 85 16.50 2.17 -2.84
C GLN A 85 15.00 1.85 -2.86
N PRO A 86 14.51 0.98 -1.96
CA PRO A 86 13.09 0.63 -1.93
C PRO A 86 12.23 1.88 -1.74
N VAL A 87 11.12 1.94 -2.49
CA VAL A 87 10.15 3.03 -2.40
C VAL A 87 9.29 2.84 -1.14
N ASP A 88 9.06 3.92 -0.40
CA ASP A 88 8.14 3.88 0.74
C ASP A 88 6.71 3.49 0.27
N PRO A 89 6.06 2.50 0.89
CA PRO A 89 4.72 2.06 0.49
C PRO A 89 3.66 3.19 0.46
N ALA A 90 3.77 4.17 1.37
CA ALA A 90 2.88 5.33 1.38
C ALA A 90 3.10 6.24 0.16
N VAL A 91 4.36 6.35 -0.28
CA VAL A 91 4.72 7.08 -1.52
C VAL A 91 4.19 6.35 -2.74
N LEU A 92 4.33 5.02 -2.80
CA LEU A 92 3.83 4.20 -3.90
C LEU A 92 2.30 4.32 -4.05
N LEU A 93 1.57 4.23 -2.94
CA LEU A 93 0.11 4.41 -2.91
C LEU A 93 -0.27 5.82 -3.39
N HIS A 94 0.38 6.86 -2.86
CA HIS A 94 0.07 8.24 -3.23
C HIS A 94 0.38 8.54 -4.70
N ALA A 95 1.50 8.04 -5.20
CA ALA A 95 1.86 8.12 -6.61
C ALA A 95 0.85 7.38 -7.48
N GLY A 96 0.35 6.21 -7.06
CA GLY A 96 -0.68 5.50 -7.79
C GLY A 96 -1.98 6.26 -7.94
N VAL A 97 -2.46 6.87 -6.85
CA VAL A 97 -3.65 7.74 -6.90
C VAL A 97 -3.43 8.93 -7.85
N GLN A 98 -2.27 9.57 -7.80
CA GLN A 98 -1.98 10.69 -8.70
C GLN A 98 -1.86 10.24 -10.17
N LEU A 99 -1.26 9.08 -10.42
CA LEU A 99 -1.13 8.52 -11.76
C LEU A 99 -2.49 8.22 -12.38
N VAL A 100 -3.41 7.62 -11.63
CA VAL A 100 -4.79 7.37 -12.08
C VAL A 100 -5.51 8.67 -12.44
N LYS A 101 -5.29 9.75 -11.67
CA LYS A 101 -5.84 11.07 -12.00
C LYS A 101 -5.24 11.65 -13.28
N ASP A 102 -3.94 11.50 -13.48
CA ASP A 102 -3.29 11.96 -14.70
C ASP A 102 -3.84 11.20 -15.92
N ILE A 103 -4.03 9.89 -15.81
CA ILE A 103 -4.61 9.04 -16.86
C ILE A 103 -6.05 9.46 -17.16
N ALA A 104 -6.85 9.71 -16.14
CA ALA A 104 -8.22 10.19 -16.31
C ALA A 104 -8.28 11.55 -17.01
N GLY A 105 -7.38 12.47 -16.66
CA GLY A 105 -7.26 13.76 -17.35
C GLY A 105 -6.92 13.59 -18.84
N VAL A 106 -5.94 12.75 -19.15
CA VAL A 106 -5.58 12.44 -20.56
C VAL A 106 -6.73 11.77 -21.31
N ALA A 107 -7.45 10.84 -20.66
CA ALA A 107 -8.59 10.15 -21.26
C ALA A 107 -9.74 11.12 -21.56
N ASN A 108 -9.97 12.09 -20.68
CA ASN A 108 -10.97 13.13 -20.85
C ASN A 108 -10.60 14.13 -21.93
N ASP A 109 -9.36 14.63 -21.94
CA ASP A 109 -8.83 15.51 -22.98
C ASP A 109 -8.90 14.86 -24.37
N ALA A 110 -8.76 13.53 -24.42
CA ALA A 110 -8.88 12.73 -25.65
C ALA A 110 -10.33 12.41 -26.05
N GLY A 111 -11.33 12.75 -25.23
CA GLY A 111 -12.74 12.45 -25.45
C GLY A 111 -13.13 10.99 -25.22
N LEU A 112 -12.27 10.21 -24.55
CA LEU A 112 -12.50 8.79 -24.25
C LEU A 112 -13.35 8.59 -22.98
N VAL A 113 -13.22 9.51 -22.02
CA VAL A 113 -14.02 9.52 -20.78
C VAL A 113 -14.69 10.89 -20.63
N PRO A 114 -16.02 10.98 -20.79
CA PRO A 114 -16.76 12.21 -20.58
C PRO A 114 -16.61 12.78 -19.17
N ASP A 115 -16.73 14.10 -19.01
CA ASP A 115 -16.62 14.77 -17.70
C ASP A 115 -17.59 14.22 -16.65
N ASP A 116 -18.83 13.91 -17.06
CA ASP A 116 -19.85 13.34 -16.19
C ASP A 116 -19.54 11.89 -15.77
N GLN A 117 -18.63 11.23 -16.48
CA GLN A 117 -18.16 9.87 -16.19
C GLN A 117 -16.79 9.83 -15.51
N LEU A 118 -16.10 10.96 -15.32
CA LEU A 118 -14.77 11.01 -14.72
C LEU A 118 -14.75 10.48 -13.28
N GLU A 119 -15.70 10.88 -12.45
CA GLU A 119 -15.77 10.44 -11.06
C GLU A 119 -16.02 8.92 -10.93
N PRO A 120 -17.03 8.32 -11.58
CA PRO A 120 -17.22 6.87 -11.54
C PRO A 120 -16.05 6.11 -12.18
N PHE A 121 -15.46 6.64 -13.26
CA PHE A 121 -14.25 6.09 -13.87
C PHE A 121 -13.09 6.01 -12.87
N LEU A 122 -12.77 7.12 -12.19
CA LEU A 122 -11.70 7.18 -11.20
C LEU A 122 -11.92 6.19 -10.05
N GLN A 123 -13.16 6.09 -9.55
CA GLN A 123 -13.51 5.15 -8.49
C GLN A 123 -13.30 3.70 -8.92
N GLN A 124 -13.72 3.37 -10.14
CA GLN A 124 -13.58 2.03 -10.70
C GLN A 124 -12.11 1.67 -10.91
N VAL A 125 -11.33 2.55 -11.57
CA VAL A 125 -9.90 2.33 -11.80
C VAL A 125 -9.15 2.16 -10.48
N MET A 126 -9.42 2.98 -9.46
CA MET A 126 -8.78 2.82 -8.15
C MET A 126 -9.10 1.48 -7.50
N GLN A 127 -10.36 1.02 -7.54
CA GLN A 127 -10.76 -0.26 -6.97
C GLN A 127 -10.09 -1.43 -7.70
N GLU A 128 -10.13 -1.42 -9.03
CA GLU A 128 -9.58 -2.48 -9.85
C GLU A 128 -8.05 -2.53 -9.82
N SER A 129 -7.37 -1.38 -9.68
CA SER A 129 -5.90 -1.31 -9.55
C SER A 129 -5.38 -2.02 -8.30
N ILE A 130 -6.11 -1.96 -7.17
CA ILE A 130 -5.74 -2.69 -5.95
C ILE A 130 -5.85 -4.20 -6.19
N ALA A 131 -6.95 -4.64 -6.81
CA ALA A 131 -7.16 -6.05 -7.12
C ALA A 131 -6.11 -6.58 -8.11
N GLU A 132 -5.76 -5.80 -9.11
CA GLU A 132 -4.73 -6.13 -10.09
C GLU A 132 -3.34 -6.20 -9.46
N TYR A 133 -3.00 -5.25 -8.58
CA TYR A 133 -1.73 -5.28 -7.86
C TYR A 133 -1.60 -6.55 -6.99
N MET A 134 -2.67 -6.95 -6.30
CA MET A 134 -2.70 -8.19 -5.53
C MET A 134 -2.62 -9.45 -6.39
N ARG A 135 -3.18 -9.45 -7.61
CA ARG A 135 -3.01 -10.55 -8.56
C ARG A 135 -1.56 -10.67 -9.00
N MET A 136 -0.89 -9.55 -9.30
CA MET A 136 0.54 -9.55 -9.62
C MET A 136 1.39 -10.10 -8.46
N ASP A 137 1.08 -9.73 -7.22
CA ASP A 137 1.73 -10.33 -6.03
C ASP A 137 1.51 -11.85 -5.93
N ALA A 138 0.34 -12.33 -6.31
CA ALA A 138 0.03 -13.76 -6.31
C ALA A 138 0.81 -14.50 -7.41
N ASP A 139 0.83 -13.95 -8.62
CA ASP A 139 1.53 -14.51 -9.78
C ASP A 139 3.05 -14.55 -9.57
N GLU A 140 3.60 -13.56 -8.86
CA GLU A 140 5.02 -13.50 -8.50
C GLU A 140 5.36 -14.34 -7.25
N GLY A 141 4.38 -15.03 -6.66
CA GLY A 141 4.57 -15.87 -5.47
C GLY A 141 4.94 -15.08 -4.20
N LEU A 142 4.69 -13.77 -4.20
CA LEU A 142 4.95 -12.87 -3.07
C LEU A 142 3.78 -12.88 -2.06
N MET A 143 2.61 -13.36 -2.48
CA MET A 143 1.54 -13.68 -1.54
C MET A 143 1.90 -14.94 -0.75
N PRO A 144 1.93 -14.87 0.60
CA PRO A 144 2.16 -16.05 1.41
C PRO A 144 1.07 -17.07 1.12
N SER A 145 1.47 -18.30 0.79
CA SER A 145 0.51 -19.39 0.56
C SER A 145 -0.41 -19.53 1.80
N PRO A 146 -1.66 -19.99 1.65
CA PRO A 146 -2.56 -20.23 2.78
C PRO A 146 -1.91 -21.05 3.91
N GLU A 147 -0.98 -21.95 3.58
CA GLU A 147 -0.15 -22.72 4.52
C GLU A 147 0.87 -21.86 5.29
N GLN A 148 1.50 -20.86 4.66
CA GLN A 148 2.40 -19.92 5.32
C GLN A 148 1.65 -18.94 6.23
N LEU A 149 0.41 -18.59 5.87
CA LEU A 149 -0.49 -17.80 6.72
C LEU A 149 -0.95 -18.60 7.95
N GLN A 150 -1.21 -19.90 7.82
CA GLN A 150 -1.46 -20.78 8.97
C GLN A 150 -0.23 -20.96 9.88
N GLN A 151 0.98 -20.98 9.32
CA GLN A 151 2.19 -21.04 10.14
C GLN A 151 2.50 -19.72 10.87
N LYS A 152 2.14 -18.56 10.29
CA LYS A 152 2.27 -17.25 10.97
C LYS A 152 1.13 -16.96 11.96
N GLY A 153 -0.09 -17.45 11.70
CA GLY A 153 -1.21 -17.42 12.65
C GLY A 153 -1.17 -18.53 13.70
N GLY A 154 -0.31 -19.53 13.52
CA GLY A 154 -0.10 -20.68 14.40
C GLY A 154 0.96 -20.48 15.48
N GLN A 155 1.62 -19.32 15.52
CA GLN A 155 2.32 -18.89 16.72
C GLN A 155 1.28 -18.45 17.75
N GLN A 156 0.55 -19.41 18.32
CA GLN A 156 0.06 -19.25 19.67
C GLN A 156 1.24 -18.75 20.50
N PRO A 157 1.12 -17.62 21.23
CA PRO A 157 2.13 -17.27 22.20
C PRO A 157 2.35 -18.51 23.09
N PRO A 158 3.59 -18.83 23.49
CA PRO A 158 3.82 -19.91 24.45
C PRO A 158 2.84 -19.67 25.60
N PRO A 159 2.07 -20.69 26.03
CA PRO A 159 1.13 -20.49 27.12
C PRO A 159 1.93 -19.88 28.26
N ALA A 160 1.51 -18.68 28.69
CA ALA A 160 2.07 -18.05 29.88
C ALA A 160 2.07 -19.12 30.98
N PRO A 161 3.14 -19.25 31.78
CA PRO A 161 3.16 -20.19 32.88
C PRO A 161 2.10 -19.73 33.90
N GLY A 162 0.87 -20.19 33.70
CA GLY A 162 -0.20 -20.03 34.66
C GLY A 162 0.19 -20.75 35.95
N PRO A 163 -0.25 -20.25 37.11
CA PRO A 163 0.06 -20.88 38.39
C PRO A 163 -0.41 -22.32 38.32
N ARG A 164 0.48 -23.25 38.72
CA ARG A 164 0.29 -24.70 38.81
C ARG A 164 -1.09 -25.04 39.40
N GLY A 165 -2.08 -25.13 38.52
CA GLY A 165 -3.44 -25.52 38.82
C GLY A 165 -3.48 -27.03 38.92
N MET A 166 -3.57 -27.51 40.15
CA MET A 166 -3.81 -28.88 40.53
C MET A 166 -4.91 -29.49 39.64
N ASN A 167 -4.58 -30.53 38.87
CA ASN A 167 -5.51 -31.18 37.95
C ASN A 167 -6.71 -31.76 38.73
N LEU A 168 -7.90 -31.23 38.46
CA LEU A 168 -9.19 -31.70 38.97
C LEU A 168 -9.45 -33.20 38.67
N ALA A 169 -8.74 -33.76 37.68
CA ALA A 169 -8.77 -35.19 37.36
C ALA A 169 -8.17 -36.11 38.45
N GLN A 170 -7.34 -35.60 39.37
CA GLN A 170 -6.84 -36.37 40.51
C GLN A 170 -7.75 -36.34 41.74
N MET A 171 -8.72 -35.42 41.81
CA MET A 171 -9.63 -35.32 42.96
C MET A 171 -10.82 -36.29 42.87
N ALA A 172 -11.10 -36.86 41.70
CA ALA A 172 -12.24 -37.75 41.46
C ALA A 172 -11.94 -39.26 41.65
N GLN A 173 -10.69 -39.66 41.89
CA GLN A 173 -10.31 -41.07 42.10
C GLN A 173 -10.03 -41.45 43.56
N GLY A 174 -10.18 -40.52 44.52
CA GLY A 174 -9.90 -40.77 45.95
C GLY A 174 -11.12 -41.13 46.81
N GLY A 175 -12.30 -41.34 46.22
CA GLY A 175 -13.56 -41.52 46.95
C GLY A 175 -14.24 -42.86 46.67
N MET A 176 -13.57 -43.98 46.97
CA MET A 176 -14.23 -45.28 47.14
C MET A 176 -13.31 -46.22 47.94
N GLN A 177 -13.28 -46.01 49.26
CA GLN A 177 -13.14 -47.05 50.28
C GLN A 177 -13.93 -46.60 51.53
#